data_AF-A0A1V6JN69-F1
#
_entry.id   AF-A0A1V6JN69-F1
#
_cell.length_a   1.000
_cell.length_b   1.000
_cell.length_c   1.000
_cell.angle_alpha   90.00
_cell.angle_beta   90.00
_cell.angle_gamma   90.00
#
_symmetry.space_group_name_H-M   'P 1'
#
loop_
_entity.id
_entity.type
_entity.pdbx_description
1 polymer ?
#
loop_
_entity_poly.entity_id
_entity_poly.type
_entity_poly.pdbx_seq_one_letter_code
_entity_poly.pdbx_strand_id
1 'polypeptide(L)'
;MRKICDELYITTDDGSKGVHGFAADVLKKLLAERKIDRVWIIGPAIMMKVTSGATVPYGVKTYVSLNPIMVDGTGMCGSCRVTVGGETKFACVDGPEFDAHQVDFNELMQRQRIYTGQEKVALERFAEHQCRCGEGGHHHG
;
A
#
# COMPACT_ATOMS: atom_id res chain seq x y z
N MET A 1 -17.70 -4.62 -6.42
CA MET A 1 -16.66 -5.52 -6.95
C MET A 1 -17.18 -6.52 -7.97
N ARG A 2 -18.10 -7.46 -7.64
CA ARG A 2 -18.57 -8.49 -8.60
C ARG A 2 -19.13 -7.99 -9.95
N LYS A 3 -19.56 -6.73 -10.04
CA LYS A 3 -20.07 -6.13 -11.29
C LYS A 3 -18.97 -5.68 -12.25
N ILE A 4 -17.72 -5.61 -11.80
CA ILE A 4 -16.57 -5.06 -12.56
C ILE A 4 -15.42 -6.07 -12.69
N CYS A 5 -15.63 -7.32 -12.27
CA CYS A 5 -14.63 -8.39 -12.34
C CYS A 5 -15.27 -9.71 -12.77
N ASP A 6 -14.62 -10.44 -13.66
CA ASP A 6 -15.05 -11.79 -14.07
C ASP A 6 -14.93 -12.80 -12.93
N GLU A 7 -13.85 -12.68 -12.16
CA GLU A 7 -13.57 -13.53 -11.00
C GLU A 7 -13.22 -12.68 -9.78
N LEU A 8 -13.69 -13.09 -8.61
CA LEU A 8 -13.44 -12.42 -7.34
C LEU A 8 -13.00 -13.41 -6.28
N TYR A 9 -11.77 -13.24 -5.80
CA TYR A 9 -11.23 -13.97 -4.67
C TYR A 9 -11.19 -13.05 -3.45
N ILE A 10 -11.73 -13.54 -2.34
CA ILE A 10 -11.69 -12.84 -1.06
C ILE A 10 -10.76 -13.65 -0.15
N THR A 11 -9.80 -12.97 0.46
CA THR A 11 -8.84 -13.56 1.40
C THR A 11 -8.95 -12.87 2.76
N THR A 12 -8.87 -13.65 3.83
CA THR A 12 -8.81 -13.13 5.20
C THR A 12 -7.77 -13.90 6.00
N ASP A 13 -6.93 -13.19 6.74
CA ASP A 13 -5.85 -13.77 7.54
C ASP A 13 -6.36 -14.73 8.63
N ASP A 14 -7.57 -14.53 9.14
CA ASP A 14 -8.22 -15.37 10.15
C ASP A 14 -9.15 -16.44 9.54
N GLY A 15 -9.34 -16.43 8.21
CA GLY A 15 -10.25 -17.33 7.51
C GLY A 15 -11.74 -17.04 7.75
N SER A 16 -12.08 -15.92 8.39
CA SER A 16 -13.48 -15.54 8.64
C SER A 16 -14.30 -15.40 7.36
N LYS A 17 -13.67 -15.13 6.22
CA LYS A 17 -14.36 -15.01 4.93
C LYS A 17 -13.48 -15.40 3.74
N GLY A 18 -13.99 -16.31 2.91
CA GLY A 18 -13.32 -16.69 1.67
C GLY A 18 -12.15 -17.63 1.93
N VAL A 19 -11.00 -17.33 1.33
CA VAL A 19 -9.78 -18.14 1.46
C VAL A 19 -8.98 -17.67 2.67
N HIS A 20 -8.64 -18.60 3.56
CA HIS A 20 -7.70 -18.33 4.65
C HIS A 20 -6.28 -18.16 4.09
N GLY A 21 -5.64 -17.02 4.39
CA GLY A 21 -4.29 -16.69 3.93
C GLY A 21 -4.19 -15.32 3.28
N PHE A 22 -3.06 -15.04 2.64
CA PHE A 22 -2.78 -13.73 2.06
C PHE A 22 -3.13 -13.66 0.56
N ALA A 23 -3.31 -12.45 0.05
CA ALA A 23 -3.52 -12.21 -1.39
C ALA A 23 -2.40 -12.82 -2.26
N ALA A 24 -1.15 -12.83 -1.75
CA ALA A 24 -0.01 -13.45 -2.42
C ALA A 24 -0.20 -14.97 -2.64
N ASP A 25 -0.88 -15.67 -1.74
CA ASP A 25 -1.08 -17.11 -1.85
C ASP A 25 -2.08 -17.47 -2.95
N VAL A 26 -3.15 -16.69 -3.08
CA VAL A 26 -4.10 -16.82 -4.20
C VAL A 26 -3.42 -16.46 -5.52
N LEU A 27 -2.66 -15.37 -5.56
CA LEU A 27 -1.94 -14.96 -6.78
C LEU A 27 -0.97 -16.05 -7.26
N LYS A 28 -0.21 -16.69 -6.36
CA LYS A 28 0.69 -17.80 -6.71
C LYS A 28 -0.03 -18.97 -7.37
N LYS A 29 -1.20 -19.35 -6.84
CA LYS A 29 -2.02 -20.42 -7.43
C LYS A 29 -2.46 -20.07 -8.84
N LEU A 30 -2.98 -18.86 -9.03
CA LEU A 30 -3.43 -18.39 -10.34
C LEU A 30 -2.28 -18.33 -11.37
N LEU A 31 -1.10 -17.86 -10.96
CA LEU A 31 0.09 -17.82 -11.81
C LEU A 31 0.58 -19.24 -12.21
N ALA A 32 0.37 -20.24 -11.35
CA ALA A 32 0.72 -21.63 -11.65
C ALA A 32 -0.28 -22.32 -12.60
N GLU A 33 -1.56 -21.93 -12.52
CA GLU A 33 -2.64 -22.57 -13.27
C GLU A 33 -2.86 -21.96 -14.66
N ARG A 34 -2.55 -20.67 -14.83
CA ARG A 34 -2.82 -19.95 -16.09
C ARG A 34 -1.83 -18.83 -16.35
N LYS A 35 -1.77 -18.42 -17.61
CA LYS A 35 -1.03 -17.24 -18.04
C LYS A 35 -1.73 -15.97 -17.56
N ILE A 36 -1.00 -15.09 -16.91
CA ILE A 36 -1.43 -13.74 -16.53
C ILE A 36 -0.50 -12.74 -17.21
N ASP A 37 -1.05 -11.82 -18.00
CA ASP A 37 -0.22 -10.87 -18.75
C ASP A 37 0.27 -9.70 -17.90
N ARG A 38 -0.52 -9.27 -16.90
CA ARG A 38 -0.22 -8.12 -16.03
C ARG A 38 -0.83 -8.25 -14.65
N VAL A 39 -0.17 -7.68 -13.64
CA VAL A 39 -0.64 -7.65 -12.25
C VAL A 39 -0.54 -6.22 -11.70
N TRP A 40 -1.57 -5.76 -10.98
CA TRP A 40 -1.53 -4.53 -10.18
C TRP A 40 -1.70 -4.88 -8.71
N ILE A 41 -0.85 -4.34 -7.85
CA ILE A 41 -0.85 -4.62 -6.41
C ILE A 41 -0.90 -3.30 -5.66
N ILE A 42 -1.93 -3.13 -4.83
CA ILE A 42 -2.22 -1.88 -4.12
C ILE A 42 -2.54 -2.25 -2.68
N GLY A 43 -1.82 -1.67 -1.72
CA GLY A 43 -2.02 -1.92 -0.29
C GLY A 43 -0.81 -1.55 0.54
N PRO A 44 -0.65 -2.14 1.74
CA PRO A 44 0.52 -1.87 2.59
C PRO A 44 1.84 -2.17 1.88
N ALA A 45 2.89 -1.38 2.13
CA ALA A 45 4.18 -1.53 1.45
C ALA A 45 4.79 -2.94 1.59
N ILE A 46 4.61 -3.57 2.76
CA ILE A 46 5.04 -4.96 2.98
C ILE A 46 4.23 -5.96 2.14
N MET A 47 2.92 -5.75 2.00
CA MET A 47 2.07 -6.59 1.17
C MET A 47 2.45 -6.44 -0.31
N MET A 48 2.68 -5.21 -0.77
CA MET A 48 3.18 -4.94 -2.12
C MET A 48 4.50 -5.68 -2.36
N LYS A 49 5.50 -5.49 -1.49
CA LYS A 49 6.80 -6.17 -1.58
C LYS A 49 6.69 -7.70 -1.70
N VAL A 50 5.95 -8.33 -0.79
CA VAL A 50 5.82 -9.80 -0.73
C VAL A 50 5.04 -10.33 -1.94
N THR A 51 3.94 -9.67 -2.30
CA THR A 51 3.07 -10.11 -3.40
C THR A 51 3.74 -9.90 -4.75
N SER A 52 4.47 -8.80 -4.95
CA SER A 52 5.26 -8.57 -6.15
C SER A 52 6.36 -9.63 -6.30
N GLY A 53 6.98 -10.07 -5.21
CA GLY A 53 7.95 -11.17 -5.23
C GLY A 53 7.39 -12.48 -5.78
N ALA A 54 6.08 -12.75 -5.62
CA ALA A 54 5.43 -13.95 -6.16
C ALA A 54 5.37 -13.97 -7.70
N THR A 55 5.45 -12.81 -8.34
CA THR A 55 5.34 -12.67 -9.81
C THR A 55 6.69 -12.80 -10.52
N VAL A 56 7.81 -12.64 -9.79
CA VAL A 56 9.17 -12.66 -10.34
C VAL A 56 9.50 -13.96 -11.09
N PRO A 57 9.22 -15.18 -10.54
CA PRO A 57 9.53 -16.42 -11.23
C PRO A 57 8.75 -16.63 -12.54
N TYR A 58 7.62 -15.94 -12.69
CA TYR A 58 6.74 -16.05 -13.85
C TYR A 58 7.01 -14.97 -14.89
N GLY A 59 7.91 -14.02 -14.61
CA GLY A 59 8.23 -12.92 -15.53
C GLY A 59 7.05 -12.00 -15.86
N VAL A 60 6.03 -11.95 -14.98
CA VAL A 60 4.80 -11.19 -15.25
C VAL A 60 5.00 -9.72 -14.93
N LYS A 61 4.62 -8.84 -15.87
CA LYS A 61 4.72 -7.40 -15.68
C LYS A 61 3.82 -6.96 -14.52
N THR A 62 4.44 -6.43 -13.47
CA THR A 62 3.76 -6.16 -12.21
C THR A 62 3.92 -4.71 -11.82
N TYR A 63 2.80 -4.05 -11.54
CA TYR A 63 2.75 -2.66 -11.11
C TYR A 63 2.32 -2.55 -9.66
N VAL A 64 2.85 -1.54 -8.98
CA VAL A 64 2.46 -1.18 -7.61
C VAL A 64 2.10 0.28 -7.55
N SER A 65 1.03 0.62 -6.82
CA SER A 65 0.71 2.01 -6.48
C SER A 65 1.34 2.34 -5.13
N LEU A 66 2.46 3.07 -5.15
CA LEU A 66 3.22 3.37 -3.94
C LEU A 66 2.47 4.38 -3.05
N ASN A 67 2.70 4.26 -1.74
CA ASN A 67 2.11 5.12 -0.72
C ASN A 67 3.18 5.79 0.18
N PRO A 68 4.14 6.56 -0.38
CA PRO A 68 5.08 7.33 0.44
C PRO A 68 4.38 8.51 1.13
N ILE A 69 5.09 9.15 2.06
CA ILE A 69 4.63 10.40 2.68
C ILE A 69 4.53 11.48 1.60
N MET A 70 3.42 12.21 1.56
CA MET A 70 3.19 13.33 0.66
C MET A 70 2.94 14.61 1.47
N VAL A 71 3.37 15.76 0.95
CA VAL A 71 3.13 17.08 1.56
C VAL A 71 2.46 18.00 0.55
N ASP A 72 3.16 18.36 -0.51
CA ASP A 72 2.66 19.24 -1.57
C ASP A 72 1.86 18.48 -2.64
N GLY A 73 2.32 17.29 -3.03
CA GLY A 73 1.68 16.48 -4.07
C GLY A 73 1.86 17.01 -5.50
N THR A 74 2.72 18.01 -5.71
CA THR A 74 2.91 18.69 -7.00
C THR A 74 4.37 18.68 -7.48
N GLY A 75 5.24 17.90 -6.82
CA GLY A 75 6.63 17.70 -7.23
C GLY A 75 7.63 18.76 -6.74
N MET A 76 7.21 19.67 -5.86
CA MET A 76 8.05 20.76 -5.36
C MET A 76 8.91 20.37 -4.15
N CYS A 77 8.43 19.49 -3.27
CA CYS A 77 9.14 19.24 -1.99
C CYS A 77 9.98 17.94 -1.95
N GLY A 78 9.70 16.97 -2.81
CA GLY A 78 10.40 15.68 -2.81
C GLY A 78 10.12 14.77 -1.60
N SER A 79 9.13 15.09 -0.75
CA SER A 79 8.74 14.23 0.40
C SER A 79 8.32 12.83 -0.06
N CYS A 80 7.65 12.76 -1.20
CA CYS A 80 7.20 11.51 -1.80
C CYS A 80 8.27 10.75 -2.61
N ARG A 81 9.56 11.11 -2.45
CA ARG A 81 10.62 10.45 -3.21
C ARG A 81 10.69 8.96 -2.91
N VAL A 82 10.98 8.19 -3.95
CA VAL A 82 11.18 6.74 -3.96
C VAL A 82 12.34 6.41 -4.89
N THR A 83 13.05 5.33 -4.60
CA THR A 83 14.08 4.79 -5.50
C THR A 83 13.48 3.69 -6.37
N VAL A 84 13.53 3.88 -7.70
CA VAL A 84 13.03 2.94 -8.70
C VAL A 84 14.11 2.73 -9.76
N GLY A 85 14.58 1.49 -9.91
CA GLY A 85 15.61 1.15 -10.89
C GLY A 85 16.97 1.83 -10.61
N GLY A 86 17.23 2.21 -9.35
CA GLY A 86 18.42 2.97 -8.96
C GLY A 86 18.30 4.49 -9.17
N GLU A 87 17.17 4.98 -9.69
CA GLU A 87 16.91 6.40 -9.87
C GLU A 87 15.93 6.92 -8.81
N THR A 88 16.17 8.14 -8.31
CA THR A 88 15.19 8.82 -7.46
C THR A 88 14.05 9.35 -8.33
N LYS A 89 12.82 8.98 -7.98
CA LYS A 89 11.56 9.42 -8.60
C LYS A 89 10.64 10.02 -7.54
N PHE A 90 9.74 10.90 -7.93
CA PHE A 90 8.74 11.51 -7.06
C PHE A 90 7.38 10.90 -7.32
N ALA A 91 6.84 10.13 -6.36
CA ALA A 91 5.60 9.39 -6.57
C ALA A 91 4.38 10.25 -6.95
N CYS A 92 4.35 11.53 -6.56
CA CYS A 92 3.23 12.43 -6.89
C CYS A 92 3.23 12.94 -8.35
N VAL A 93 4.38 12.90 -9.05
CA VAL A 93 4.50 13.41 -10.43
C VAL A 93 4.98 12.35 -11.42
N ASP A 94 5.91 11.49 -11.00
CA ASP A 94 6.43 10.39 -11.81
C ASP A 94 5.62 9.10 -11.67
N GLY A 95 4.75 9.03 -10.65
CA GLY A 95 3.99 7.83 -10.28
C GLY A 95 2.48 8.10 -10.15
N PRO A 96 1.81 7.55 -9.12
CA PRO A 96 2.32 6.71 -8.03
C PRO A 96 2.54 5.24 -8.45
N GLU A 97 2.15 4.90 -9.68
CA GLU A 97 2.32 3.55 -10.25
C GLU A 97 3.73 3.36 -10.82
N PHE A 98 4.43 2.34 -10.31
CA PHE A 98 5.77 1.98 -10.78
C PHE A 98 5.88 0.48 -11.06
N ASP A 99 6.91 0.10 -11.81
CA ASP A 99 7.31 -1.30 -11.98
C ASP A 99 7.75 -1.86 -10.61
N ALA A 100 6.96 -2.80 -10.10
CA ALA A 100 7.15 -3.35 -8.77
C ALA A 100 8.49 -4.08 -8.60
N HIS A 101 9.08 -4.59 -9.69
CA HIS A 101 10.36 -5.29 -9.63
C HIS A 101 11.57 -4.35 -9.53
N GLN A 102 11.34 -3.05 -9.69
CA GLN A 102 12.39 -2.02 -9.65
C GLN A 102 12.33 -1.14 -8.39
N VAL A 103 11.28 -1.25 -7.57
CA VAL A 103 11.08 -0.41 -6.38
C VAL A 103 11.95 -0.87 -5.21
N ASP A 104 12.65 0.06 -4.55
CA ASP A 104 13.24 -0.18 -3.24
C ASP A 104 12.18 -0.08 -2.13
N PHE A 105 11.56 -1.21 -1.81
CA PHE A 105 10.57 -1.29 -0.73
C PHE A 105 11.16 -1.10 0.66
N ASN A 106 12.46 -1.39 0.86
CA ASN A 106 13.08 -1.22 2.18
C ASN A 106 13.23 0.26 2.49
N GLU A 107 13.72 1.04 1.53
CA GLU A 107 13.77 2.50 1.63
C GLU A 107 12.37 3.07 1.87
N LEU A 108 11.38 2.68 1.06
CA LEU A 108 10.00 3.14 1.20
C LEU A 108 9.44 2.90 2.62
N MET A 109 9.59 1.68 3.15
CA MET A 109 9.11 1.33 4.48
C MET A 109 9.85 2.07 5.60
N GLN A 110 11.16 2.31 5.45
CA GLN A 110 11.92 3.13 6.41
C GLN A 110 11.40 4.57 6.41
N ARG A 111 11.16 5.14 5.22
CA ARG A 111 10.62 6.50 5.06
C ARG A 111 9.24 6.65 5.68
N GLN A 112 8.35 5.66 5.51
CA GLN A 112 7.01 5.68 6.11
C GLN A 112 7.01 5.77 7.64
N ARG A 113 8.09 5.36 8.31
CA ARG A 113 8.20 5.35 9.78
C ARG A 113 8.84 6.62 10.37
N ILE A 114 9.21 7.59 9.54
CA ILE A 114 9.91 8.80 9.99
C ILE A 114 9.11 9.58 11.04
N TYR A 115 7.78 9.63 10.89
CA TYR A 115 6.91 10.46 11.72
C TYR A 115 6.11 9.69 12.77
N THR A 116 6.41 8.41 13.02
CA THR A 116 5.64 7.59 13.98
C THR A 116 5.62 8.19 15.40
N GLY A 117 6.66 8.92 15.81
CA GLY A 117 6.66 9.65 17.08
C GLY A 117 5.64 10.80 17.10
N GLN A 118 5.59 11.59 16.04
CA GLN A 118 4.64 12.70 15.88
C GLN A 118 3.20 12.18 15.71
N GLU A 119 3.01 11.10 14.97
CA GLU A 119 1.72 10.41 14.82
C GLU A 119 1.19 9.95 16.18
N LYS A 120 2.06 9.37 17.03
CA LYS A 120 1.68 8.97 18.39
C LYS A 120 1.23 10.17 19.23
N VAL A 121 2.02 11.25 19.25
CA VAL A 121 1.66 12.48 19.98
C VAL A 121 0.35 13.08 19.46
N ALA A 122 0.13 13.05 18.14
CA ALA A 122 -1.12 13.54 17.55
C ALA A 122 -2.33 12.69 17.97
N LEU A 123 -2.16 11.36 18.03
CA LEU A 123 -3.22 10.44 18.46
C LEU A 123 -3.54 10.59 19.96
N GLU A 124 -2.52 10.77 20.82
CA GLU A 124 -2.68 11.07 22.25
C GLU A 124 -3.45 12.38 22.44
N ARG A 125 -3.04 13.44 21.74
CA ARG A 125 -3.76 14.72 21.77
C ARG A 125 -5.19 14.59 21.28
N PHE A 126 -5.44 13.78 20.26
CA PHE A 126 -6.80 13.53 19.76
C PHE A 126 -7.66 12.81 20.80
N ALA A 127 -7.12 11.82 21.52
CA ALA A 127 -7.82 11.11 22.57
C ALA A 127 -8.13 12.00 23.79
N GLU A 128 -7.24 12.95 24.10
CA GLU A 128 -7.43 13.94 25.17
C GLU A 128 -8.27 15.15 24.73
N HIS A 129 -8.52 15.31 23.41
CA HIS A 129 -9.18 16.48 22.87
C HIS A 129 -10.66 16.50 23.25
N GLN A 130 -11.02 17.42 24.13
CA GLN A 130 -12.41 17.85 24.29
C GLN A 130 -12.73 18.92 23.23
N CYS A 131 -13.52 18.55 22.20
CA CYS A 131 -13.98 19.50 21.18
C CYS A 131 -14.79 20.62 21.84
N ARG A 132 -14.29 21.85 21.68
CA ARG A 132 -14.95 23.09 22.13
C ARG A 132 -16.10 23.54 21.20
N CYS A 133 -16.40 22.73 20.20
CA CYS A 133 -17.32 23.02 19.11
C CYS A 133 -18.79 22.72 19.46
N GLY A 134 -19.10 22.39 20.71
CA GLY A 134 -20.46 22.31 21.22
C GLY A 134 -20.51 22.55 22.73
N GLU A 135 -21.34 23.49 23.16
CA GLU A 135 -21.84 23.51 24.52
C GLU A 135 -22.57 22.17 24.77
N GLY A 136 -21.92 21.25 25.49
CA GLY A 136 -22.53 20.03 26.01
C GLY A 136 -22.74 18.89 25.00
N GLY A 137 -21.86 17.88 25.03
CA GLY A 137 -22.13 16.62 24.36
C GLY A 137 -20.89 15.72 24.27
N HIS A 138 -20.71 14.86 25.27
CA HIS A 138 -19.76 13.76 25.22
C HIS A 138 -20.04 12.86 24.01
N HIS A 139 -19.12 12.84 23.04
CA HIS A 139 -19.14 11.87 21.95
C HIS A 139 -17.76 11.20 21.82
N HIS A 140 -17.46 10.31 22.76
CA HIS A 140 -16.49 9.23 22.57
C HIS A 140 -17.14 7.94 23.07
N GLY A 141 -17.66 7.17 22.12
CA GLY A 141 -18.08 5.78 22.27
C GLY A 141 -17.44 4.97 21.15
#